data_AF-A0A1V9YM55-F1
#
_entry.id   AF-A0A1V9YM55-F1
#
_cell.length_a   1.000
_cell.length_b   1.000
_cell.length_c   1.000
_cell.angle_alpha   90.00
_cell.angle_beta   90.00
_cell.angle_gamma   90.00
#
_symmetry.space_group_name_H-M   'P 1'
#
loop_
_entity.id
_entity.type
_entity.pdbx_description
1 polymer ?
#
loop_
_entity_poly.entity_id
_entity_poly.type
_entity_poly.pdbx_seq_one_letter_code
_entity_poly.pdbx_strand_id
1 'polypeptide(L)'
;MTQAAWARTARLALAWVPVGITFNSLVMSIGRVEGRSMQPTLNAEDGDRDIVLLDKFSVQVAHRLVRGDVVVLKSPSEPKEFLTKRLIALEGDWVEGRSGRRVVVPAGKCWVEGDNAELSDDSNSFGCVPMALIEARVVAVVWPLFHIKRIRNEHPPNRII
;
A
#
# COMPACT_ATOMS: atom_id res chain seq x y z
N MET A 1 19.24 -37.66 -23.88
CA MET A 1 19.38 -36.25 -23.46
C MET A 1 20.49 -36.16 -22.43
N THR A 2 21.56 -35.41 -22.70
CA THR A 2 22.85 -35.53 -22.00
C THR A 2 22.92 -34.71 -20.71
N GLN A 3 23.64 -35.21 -19.70
CA GLN A 3 23.86 -34.58 -18.37
C GLN A 3 24.38 -33.13 -18.47
N ALA A 4 25.13 -32.81 -19.52
CA ALA A 4 25.63 -31.47 -19.82
C ALA A 4 24.51 -30.46 -20.14
N ALA A 5 23.42 -30.89 -20.78
CA ALA A 5 22.27 -30.03 -21.06
C ALA A 5 21.58 -29.61 -19.76
N TRP A 6 21.33 -30.56 -18.84
CA TRP A 6 20.74 -30.31 -17.53
C TRP A 6 21.59 -29.38 -16.67
N ALA A 7 22.92 -29.56 -16.66
CA ALA A 7 23.83 -28.69 -15.93
C ALA A 7 23.80 -27.24 -16.44
N ARG A 8 23.69 -27.03 -17.76
CA ARG A 8 23.55 -25.69 -18.36
C ARG A 8 22.22 -25.04 -17.97
N THR A 9 21.12 -25.77 -18.07
CA THR A 9 19.79 -25.26 -17.70
C THR A 9 19.72 -24.91 -16.22
N ALA A 10 20.32 -25.73 -15.35
CA ALA A 10 20.38 -25.47 -13.91
C ALA A 10 21.18 -24.21 -13.56
N ARG A 11 22.33 -23.98 -14.21
CA ARG A 11 23.11 -22.75 -14.02
C ARG A 11 22.36 -21.49 -14.44
N LEU A 12 21.66 -21.56 -15.59
CA LEU A 12 20.84 -20.45 -16.05
C LEU A 12 19.69 -20.17 -15.07
N ALA A 13 19.00 -21.21 -14.60
CA ALA A 13 17.94 -21.07 -13.61
C ALA A 13 18.44 -20.45 -12.29
N LEU A 14 19.61 -20.90 -11.79
CA LEU A 14 20.21 -20.34 -10.57
C LEU A 14 20.59 -18.86 -10.73
N ALA A 15 21.07 -18.45 -11.90
CA ALA A 15 21.38 -17.05 -12.18
C ALA A 15 20.14 -16.14 -12.17
N TRP A 16 18.94 -16.68 -12.39
CA TRP A 16 17.67 -15.94 -12.29
C TRP A 16 17.16 -15.80 -10.85
N VAL A 17 17.67 -16.56 -9.89
CA VAL A 17 17.19 -16.49 -8.49
C VAL A 17 17.41 -15.11 -7.87
N PRO A 18 18.61 -14.48 -7.92
CA PRO A 18 18.80 -13.14 -7.39
C PRO A 18 17.92 -12.09 -8.08
N VAL A 19 17.65 -12.27 -9.38
CA VAL A 19 16.76 -11.38 -10.15
C VAL A 19 15.33 -11.50 -9.63
N GLY A 20 14.84 -12.72 -9.41
CA GLY A 20 13.52 -12.96 -8.82
C GLY A 20 13.38 -12.38 -7.41
N ILE A 21 14.41 -12.56 -6.56
CA ILE A 21 14.45 -11.98 -5.20
C ILE A 21 14.43 -10.45 -5.26
N THR A 22 15.25 -9.86 -6.13
CA THR A 22 15.32 -8.39 -6.30
C THR A 22 14.00 -7.83 -6.83
N PHE A 23 13.38 -8.52 -7.79
CA PHE A 23 12.09 -8.13 -8.32
C PHE A 23 10.99 -8.17 -7.25
N ASN A 24 10.94 -9.23 -6.43
CA ASN A 24 9.97 -9.34 -5.35
C ASN A 24 10.18 -8.30 -4.22
N SER A 25 11.45 -7.99 -3.93
CA SER A 25 11.82 -7.04 -2.87
C SER A 25 11.63 -5.58 -3.27
N LEU A 26 11.94 -5.20 -4.53
CA LEU A 26 11.96 -3.80 -4.95
C LEU A 26 10.87 -3.41 -5.95
N VAL A 27 10.31 -4.36 -6.71
CA VAL A 27 9.42 -4.02 -7.83
C VAL A 27 7.97 -4.29 -7.48
N MET A 28 7.62 -5.57 -7.33
CA MET A 28 6.25 -5.96 -7.01
C MET A 28 6.22 -7.14 -6.06
N SER A 29 5.24 -7.14 -5.16
CA SER A 29 4.92 -8.30 -4.34
C SER A 29 3.42 -8.51 -4.23
N ILE A 30 3.04 -9.64 -3.65
CA ILE A 30 1.66 -9.94 -3.32
C ILE A 30 1.49 -9.78 -1.81
N GLY A 31 0.39 -9.16 -1.38
CA GLY A 31 0.04 -8.99 0.03
C GLY A 31 -1.39 -9.44 0.28
N ARG A 32 -1.70 -9.80 1.51
CA ARG A 32 -3.07 -10.10 1.95
C ARG A 32 -3.53 -8.97 2.85
N VAL A 33 -4.73 -8.45 2.58
CA VAL A 33 -5.31 -7.38 3.38
C VAL A 33 -6.39 -7.99 4.27
N GLU A 34 -6.22 -7.85 5.57
CA GLU A 34 -7.20 -8.30 6.56
C GLU A 34 -7.79 -7.08 7.29
N GLY A 35 -9.08 -7.15 7.57
CA GLY A 35 -9.80 -6.10 8.29
C GLY A 35 -10.70 -5.25 7.41
N ARG A 36 -11.45 -4.37 8.08
CA ARG A 36 -12.59 -3.62 7.51
C ARG A 36 -12.30 -2.15 7.25
N SER A 37 -11.13 -1.65 7.65
CA SER A 37 -10.83 -0.21 7.61
C SER A 37 -10.77 0.39 6.20
N MET A 38 -10.61 -0.44 5.17
CA MET A 38 -10.58 -0.03 3.76
C MET A 38 -11.86 -0.40 3.00
N GLN A 39 -12.92 -0.83 3.69
CA GLN A 39 -14.23 -1.02 3.05
C GLN A 39 -14.79 0.33 2.55
N PRO A 40 -15.43 0.37 1.37
CA PRO A 40 -15.75 -0.75 0.47
C PRO A 40 -14.65 -1.07 -0.56
N THR A 41 -13.55 -0.32 -0.59
CA THR A 41 -12.49 -0.48 -1.59
C THR A 41 -11.80 -1.84 -1.51
N LEU A 42 -11.51 -2.31 -0.30
CA LEU A 42 -10.94 -3.63 -0.02
C LEU A 42 -11.83 -4.38 0.96
N ASN A 43 -11.90 -5.70 0.78
CA ASN A 43 -12.74 -6.61 1.57
C ASN A 43 -14.20 -6.16 1.60
N ALA A 44 -14.80 -5.97 0.42
CA ALA A 44 -16.10 -5.32 0.27
C ALA A 44 -17.22 -6.02 1.07
N GLU A 45 -17.17 -7.35 1.20
CA GLU A 45 -18.09 -8.12 2.03
C GLU A 45 -17.44 -8.58 3.33
N ASP A 46 -18.28 -8.79 4.36
CA ASP A 46 -17.83 -9.27 5.66
C ASP A 46 -17.28 -10.69 5.57
N GLY A 47 -15.96 -10.83 5.77
CA GLY A 47 -15.25 -12.11 5.69
C GLY A 47 -14.39 -12.28 4.44
N ASP A 48 -14.46 -11.33 3.51
CA ASP A 48 -13.56 -11.27 2.36
C ASP A 48 -12.11 -11.12 2.80
N ARG A 49 -11.21 -11.72 2.00
CA ARG A 49 -9.76 -11.67 2.21
C ARG A 49 -9.10 -11.41 0.86
N ASP A 50 -9.05 -10.14 0.51
CA ASP A 50 -8.44 -9.69 -0.72
C ASP A 50 -6.93 -9.94 -0.69
N ILE A 51 -6.46 -10.58 -1.76
CA ILE A 51 -5.03 -10.61 -2.07
C ILE A 51 -4.78 -9.51 -3.08
N VAL A 52 -3.84 -8.63 -2.74
CA VAL A 52 -3.54 -7.44 -3.50
C VAL A 52 -2.15 -7.49 -4.10
N LEU A 53 -2.01 -6.84 -5.25
CA LEU A 53 -0.74 -6.57 -5.88
C LEU A 53 -0.16 -5.26 -5.32
N LEU A 54 1.05 -5.36 -4.80
CA LEU A 54 1.79 -4.29 -4.17
C LEU A 54 2.89 -3.81 -5.11
N ASP A 55 2.84 -2.54 -5.48
CA ASP A 55 3.88 -1.82 -6.22
C ASP A 55 4.84 -1.18 -5.21
N LYS A 56 5.99 -1.82 -5.02
CA LYS A 56 7.09 -1.32 -4.19
C LYS A 56 7.98 -0.35 -4.95
N PHE A 57 8.07 -0.50 -6.27
CA PHE A 57 8.94 0.33 -7.11
C PHE A 57 8.56 1.82 -7.00
N SER A 58 7.25 2.10 -7.06
CA SER A 58 6.72 3.46 -6.95
C SER A 58 7.14 4.15 -5.64
N VAL A 59 7.27 3.40 -4.55
CA VAL A 59 7.59 3.92 -3.22
C VAL A 59 9.09 3.93 -2.97
N GLN A 60 9.75 2.79 -3.15
CA GLN A 60 11.15 2.55 -2.73
C GLN A 60 12.18 3.13 -3.69
N VAL A 61 11.87 3.19 -4.99
CA VAL A 61 12.82 3.61 -6.02
C VAL A 61 12.40 4.92 -6.68
N ALA A 62 11.14 5.02 -7.09
CA ALA A 62 10.66 6.18 -7.83
C ALA A 62 10.19 7.34 -6.94
N HIS A 63 10.00 7.11 -5.63
CA HIS A 63 9.50 8.09 -4.66
C HIS A 63 8.25 8.85 -5.14
N ARG A 64 7.36 8.14 -5.84
CA ARG A 64 6.16 8.69 -6.47
C ARG A 64 4.92 8.20 -5.74
N LEU A 65 4.56 8.97 -4.71
CA LEU A 65 3.29 8.85 -4.02
C LEU A 65 2.36 9.96 -4.48
N VAL A 66 1.10 9.62 -4.78
CA VAL A 66 0.09 10.58 -5.20
C VAL A 66 -1.10 10.50 -4.25
N ARG A 67 -1.69 11.65 -3.92
CA ARG A 67 -2.95 11.72 -3.18
C ARG A 67 -3.98 10.77 -3.79
N GLY A 68 -4.74 10.10 -2.95
CA GLY A 68 -5.72 9.07 -3.31
C GLY A 68 -5.14 7.67 -3.53
N ASP A 69 -3.81 7.49 -3.49
CA ASP A 69 -3.21 6.15 -3.52
C ASP A 69 -3.57 5.36 -2.26
N VAL A 70 -3.86 4.07 -2.43
CA VAL A 70 -3.94 3.15 -1.29
C VAL A 70 -2.54 2.61 -1.02
N VAL A 71 -2.08 2.72 0.22
CA VAL A 71 -0.72 2.41 0.63
C VAL A 71 -0.71 1.43 1.80
N VAL A 72 0.32 0.58 1.81
CA VAL A 72 0.67 -0.27 2.95
C VAL A 72 1.81 0.41 3.69
N LEU A 73 1.63 0.61 5.00
CA LEU A 73 2.62 1.26 5.86
C LEU A 73 2.78 0.49 7.17
N LYS A 74 3.95 0.63 7.80
CA LYS A 74 4.13 0.16 9.18
C LYS A 74 3.33 1.05 10.13
N SER A 75 2.64 0.42 11.09
CA SER A 75 1.91 1.16 12.12
C SER A 75 2.89 2.01 12.96
N PRO A 76 2.62 3.32 13.14
CA PRO A 76 3.44 4.17 14.00
C PRO A 76 3.30 3.79 15.49
N SER A 77 2.16 3.20 15.87
CA SER A 77 1.88 2.76 17.24
C SER A 77 2.47 1.38 17.52
N GLU A 78 2.40 0.47 16.55
CA GLU A 78 2.83 -0.93 16.70
C GLU A 78 3.72 -1.37 15.53
N PRO A 79 5.07 -1.26 15.64
CA PRO A 79 5.98 -1.44 14.50
C PRO A 79 5.98 -2.83 13.83
N LYS A 80 5.36 -3.84 14.46
CA LYS A 80 5.22 -5.20 13.92
C LYS A 80 3.99 -5.34 13.02
N GLU A 81 3.08 -4.37 13.03
CA GLU A 81 1.84 -4.40 12.28
C GLU A 81 1.92 -3.51 11.04
N PHE A 82 1.27 -3.97 9.97
CA PHE A 82 1.09 -3.21 8.75
C PHE A 82 -0.35 -2.74 8.64
N LEU A 83 -0.51 -1.46 8.35
CA LEU A 83 -1.79 -0.83 8.08
C LEU A 83 -1.94 -0.65 6.57
N THR A 84 -3.15 -0.84 6.06
CA THR A 84 -3.51 -0.44 4.70
C THR A 84 -4.44 0.74 4.79
N LYS A 85 -4.05 1.89 4.23
CA LYS A 85 -4.78 3.16 4.31
C LYS A 85 -4.73 3.90 2.97
N ARG A 86 -5.64 4.83 2.77
CA ARG A 86 -5.62 5.78 1.66
C ARG A 86 -4.81 7.01 2.02
N LEU A 87 -3.90 7.40 1.15
CA LEU A 87 -3.12 8.62 1.24
C LEU A 87 -4.01 9.81 0.91
N ILE A 88 -4.36 10.61 1.90
CA ILE A 88 -5.24 11.77 1.71
C ILE A 88 -4.42 13.00 1.35
N ALA A 89 -3.38 13.31 2.13
CA ALA A 89 -2.61 14.53 1.97
C ALA A 89 -1.10 14.26 2.09
N LEU A 90 -0.31 15.05 1.36
CA LEU A 90 1.14 15.01 1.32
C LEU A 90 1.73 16.24 1.99
N GLU A 91 3.05 16.27 2.15
CA GLU A 91 3.75 17.42 2.73
C GLU A 91 3.32 18.76 2.11
N GLY A 92 3.10 19.76 2.98
CA GLY A 92 2.64 21.09 2.59
C GLY A 92 1.13 21.24 2.41
N ASP A 93 0.38 20.14 2.33
CA ASP A 93 -1.08 20.20 2.22
C ASP A 93 -1.74 20.60 3.54
N TRP A 94 -2.87 21.30 3.44
CA TRP A 94 -3.82 21.45 4.53
C TRP A 94 -4.85 20.33 4.48
N VAL A 95 -5.02 19.64 5.61
CA VAL A 95 -6.05 18.63 5.77
C VAL A 95 -6.93 18.97 6.97
N GLU A 96 -8.24 18.83 6.80
CA GLU A 96 -9.19 18.90 7.91
C GLU A 96 -9.49 17.49 8.40
N GLY A 97 -9.02 17.18 9.61
CA GLY A 97 -9.33 15.92 10.28
C GLY A 97 -10.81 15.84 10.68
N ARG A 98 -11.26 14.65 11.06
CA ARG A 98 -12.66 14.38 11.45
C ARG A 98 -13.13 15.15 12.68
N SER A 99 -12.20 15.61 13.52
CA SER A 99 -12.50 16.51 14.64
C SER A 99 -12.76 17.96 14.22
N GLY A 100 -12.68 18.29 12.92
CA GLY A 100 -12.74 19.66 12.40
C GLY A 100 -11.42 20.44 12.56
N ARG A 101 -10.38 19.81 13.13
CA ARG A 101 -9.07 20.43 13.28
C ARG A 101 -8.33 20.42 11.95
N ARG A 102 -7.90 21.61 11.52
CA ARG A 102 -6.99 21.77 10.38
C ARG A 102 -5.56 21.53 10.79
N VAL A 103 -4.85 20.76 9.97
CA VAL A 103 -3.46 20.38 10.18
C VAL A 103 -2.71 20.62 8.87
N VAL A 104 -1.56 21.29 8.96
CA VAL A 104 -0.58 21.31 7.86
C VAL A 104 0.24 20.05 7.96
N VAL A 105 0.34 19.30 6.86
CA VAL A 105 1.20 18.13 6.80
C VAL A 105 2.67 18.58 6.77
N PRO A 106 3.50 18.22 7.77
CA PRO A 106 4.90 18.62 7.78
C PRO A 106 5.71 17.98 6.65
N ALA A 107 6.88 18.55 6.34
CA ALA A 107 7.84 17.97 5.41
C ALA A 107 8.20 16.52 5.79
N GLY A 108 8.28 15.65 4.79
CA GLY A 108 8.58 14.22 4.96
C GLY A 108 7.44 13.40 5.57
N LYS A 109 6.26 13.97 5.80
CA LYS A 109 5.09 13.29 6.35
C LYS A 109 3.90 13.29 5.39
N CYS A 110 2.92 12.47 5.72
CA CYS A 110 1.65 12.35 5.02
C CYS A 110 0.49 12.16 6.01
N TRP A 111 -0.72 12.43 5.52
CA TRP A 111 -1.97 12.10 6.21
C TRP A 111 -2.65 10.92 5.52
N VAL A 112 -2.98 9.88 6.29
CA VAL A 112 -3.60 8.65 5.78
C VAL A 112 -4.91 8.37 6.49
N GLU A 113 -5.93 7.91 5.76
CA GLU A 113 -7.23 7.54 6.31
C GLU A 113 -7.71 6.20 5.75
N GLY A 114 -8.47 5.46 6.53
CA GLY A 114 -9.21 4.31 6.00
C GLY A 114 -10.48 4.78 5.29
N ASP A 115 -10.91 4.03 4.28
CA ASP A 115 -12.18 4.30 3.57
C ASP A 115 -13.41 4.06 4.45
N ASN A 116 -13.29 3.17 5.44
CA ASN A 116 -14.29 2.95 6.47
C ASN A 116 -13.93 3.75 7.72
N ALA A 117 -14.48 4.96 7.84
CA ALA A 117 -14.17 5.90 8.90
C ALA A 117 -14.51 5.38 10.32
N GLU A 118 -15.53 4.54 10.46
CA GLU A 118 -15.98 4.04 11.77
C GLU A 118 -15.05 2.95 12.34
N LEU A 119 -14.37 2.22 11.45
CA LEU A 119 -13.53 1.06 11.80
C LEU A 119 -12.07 1.24 11.43
N SER A 120 -11.63 2.48 11.28
CA SER A 120 -10.27 2.81 10.88
C SER A 120 -9.52 3.50 12.00
N ASP A 121 -8.47 2.84 12.49
CA ASP A 121 -7.38 3.53 13.18
C ASP A 121 -6.44 4.16 12.13
N ASP A 122 -6.39 5.49 12.08
CA ASP A 122 -5.71 6.25 11.04
C ASP A 122 -5.17 7.60 11.53
N SER A 123 -4.77 8.50 10.63
CA SER A 123 -4.18 9.80 11.01
C SER A 123 -5.11 10.66 11.88
N ASN A 124 -6.41 10.39 11.92
CA ASN A 124 -7.30 11.07 12.87
C ASN A 124 -7.01 10.67 14.33
N SER A 125 -6.46 9.48 14.57
CA SER A 125 -6.07 8.99 15.89
C SER A 125 -4.63 9.38 16.24
N PHE A 126 -3.68 9.10 15.35
CA PHE A 126 -2.23 9.21 15.63
C PHE A 126 -1.54 10.39 14.93
N GLY A 127 -2.24 11.13 14.07
CA GLY A 127 -1.72 12.30 13.36
C GLY A 127 -0.94 11.96 12.07
N CYS A 128 -0.10 12.90 11.64
CA CYS A 128 0.72 12.76 10.42
C CYS A 128 1.79 11.67 10.58
N VAL A 129 1.94 10.85 9.56
CA VAL A 129 2.87 9.71 9.53
C VAL A 129 4.08 10.02 8.65
N PRO A 130 5.31 9.64 9.03
CA PRO A 130 6.46 9.71 8.12
C PRO A 130 6.22 8.91 6.84
N MET A 131 6.46 9.53 5.67
CA MET A 131 6.33 8.83 4.38
C MET A 131 7.27 7.62 4.27
N ALA A 132 8.38 7.64 5.01
CA ALA A 132 9.33 6.52 5.11
C ALA A 132 8.75 5.24 5.74
N LEU A 133 7.59 5.31 6.41
CA LEU A 133 6.89 4.11 6.90
C LEU A 133 6.07 3.43 5.82
N ILE A 134 5.86 4.06 4.67
CA ILE A 134 5.14 3.48 3.54
C ILE A 134 6.07 2.47 2.85
N GLU A 135 5.58 1.25 2.71
CA GLU A 135 6.33 0.13 2.13
C GLU A 135 5.98 -0.08 0.66
N ALA A 136 4.68 0.04 0.33
CA ALA A 136 4.18 -0.23 -1.01
C ALA A 136 2.86 0.47 -1.29
N ARG A 137 2.55 0.62 -2.58
CA ARG A 137 1.25 1.09 -3.07
C ARG A 137 0.41 -0.10 -3.54
N VAL A 138 -0.87 -0.13 -3.18
CA VAL A 138 -1.81 -1.15 -3.60
C VAL A 138 -2.38 -0.78 -4.97
N VAL A 139 -2.15 -1.63 -5.99
CA VAL A 139 -2.52 -1.31 -7.38
C VAL A 139 -3.72 -2.10 -7.89
N ALA A 140 -3.94 -3.32 -7.40
CA ALA A 140 -5.04 -4.17 -7.80
C ALA A 140 -5.34 -5.22 -6.73
N VAL A 141 -6.59 -5.67 -6.67
CA VAL A 141 -6.98 -6.96 -6.09
C VAL A 141 -6.78 -8.02 -7.17
N VAL A 142 -6.03 -9.07 -6.85
CA VAL A 142 -5.70 -10.17 -7.79
C VAL A 142 -6.36 -11.49 -7.39
N TRP A 143 -6.89 -11.59 -6.17
CA TRP A 143 -7.70 -12.71 -5.71
C TRP A 143 -8.73 -12.23 -4.68
N PRO A 144 -9.97 -12.77 -4.69
CA PRO A 144 -10.46 -13.90 -5.49
C PRO A 144 -10.64 -13.58 -6.99
N LEU A 145 -10.54 -14.61 -7.86
CA LEU A 145 -10.54 -14.41 -9.33
C LEU A 145 -11.83 -13.74 -9.85
N PHE A 146 -12.95 -13.94 -9.16
CA PHE A 146 -14.24 -13.32 -9.50
C PHE A 146 -14.36 -11.86 -9.03
N HIS A 147 -13.36 -11.34 -8.31
CA HIS A 147 -13.31 -9.97 -7.78
C HIS A 147 -12.00 -9.23 -8.13
N ILE A 148 -11.34 -9.63 -9.23
CA ILE A 148 -10.14 -8.92 -9.70
C ILE A 148 -10.54 -7.51 -10.12
N LYS A 149 -9.94 -6.51 -9.48
CA LYS A 149 -10.19 -5.10 -9.78
C LYS A 149 -8.92 -4.28 -9.61
N ARG A 150 -8.77 -3.23 -10.44
CA ARG A 150 -7.72 -2.23 -10.26
C ARG A 150 -8.14 -1.25 -9.17
N ILE A 151 -7.23 -0.94 -8.25
CA ILE A 151 -7.46 0.09 -7.25
C ILE A 151 -7.40 1.45 -7.94
N ARG A 152 -8.52 2.17 -7.85
CA ARG A 152 -8.62 3.53 -8.37
C ARG A 152 -8.00 4.50 -7.38
N ASN A 153 -7.28 5.47 -7.93
CA ASN A 153 -6.85 6.61 -7.16
C ASN A 153 -8.08 7.53 -7.04
N GLU A 154 -8.80 7.37 -5.94
CA GLU A 154 -9.95 8.17 -5.58
C GLU A 154 -9.54 9.07 -4.42
N HIS A 155 -9.91 10.34 -4.51
CA HIS A 155 -9.63 11.33 -3.50
C HIS A 155 -10.95 11.99 -3.09
N PRO A 156 -11.27 12.06 -1.79
CA PRO A 156 -12.50 12.71 -1.36
C PRO A 156 -12.49 14.19 -1.78
N PRO A 157 -13.50 14.66 -2.52
CA PRO A 157 -13.56 16.05 -2.95
C PRO A 157 -13.67 16.98 -1.72
N ASN A 158 -13.03 18.15 -1.79
CA ASN A 158 -13.11 19.24 -0.80
C ASN A 158 -12.42 19.01 0.55
N ARG A 159 -11.45 18.09 0.66
CA ARG A 159 -10.69 17.85 1.90
C ARG A 159 -9.31 18.51 1.97
N ILE A 160 -8.79 18.97 0.83
CA ILE A 160 -7.52 19.70 0.73
C ILE A 160 -7.84 21.14 0.35
N ILE A 161 -7.24 22.08 1.07
CA ILE A 161 -7.33 23.52 0.84
C ILE A 161 -5.97 24.04 0.38
#